data_AF-A0A162YR44-F1
#
_entry.id   AF-A0A162YR44-F1
#
_cell.length_a   1.000
_cell.length_b   1.000
_cell.length_c   1.000
_cell.angle_alpha   90.00
_cell.angle_beta   90.00
_cell.angle_gamma   90.00
#
_symmetry.space_group_name_H-M   'P 1'
#
loop_
_entity.id
_entity.type
_entity.pdbx_description
1 polymer ?
#
loop_
_entity_poly.entity_id
_entity_poly.type
_entity_poly.pdbx_seq_one_letter_code
_entity_poly.pdbx_strand_id
1 'polypeptide(L)'
;WTADMPITNVELDRKRSTFWDTAPSYGGREEIWQALRVAFSETDIIMARSILEAANITLPTGNPCEGCFDELGNEYEIPVYCVVSPVNLI
;
A
#
# COMPACT_ATOMS: atom_id res chain seq x y z
N TRP A 1 -8.43 -10.85 -4.27
CA TRP A 1 -7.61 -11.93 -3.70
C TRP A 1 -8.43 -12.66 -2.63
N THR A 2 -8.07 -13.90 -2.30
CA THR A 2 -8.73 -14.71 -1.25
C THR A 2 -7.68 -15.01 -0.19
N ALA A 3 -8.01 -14.79 1.08
CA ALA A 3 -7.12 -15.15 2.18
C ALA A 3 -7.16 -16.67 2.42
N ASP A 4 -6.02 -17.29 2.73
CA ASP A 4 -5.94 -18.74 2.98
C ASP A 4 -6.84 -19.19 4.14
N MET A 5 -6.97 -18.33 5.15
CA MET A 5 -7.95 -18.47 6.22
C MET A 5 -8.88 -17.25 6.20
N PRO A 6 -10.20 -17.44 6.43
CA PRO A 6 -11.11 -16.32 6.57
C PRO A 6 -10.63 -15.39 7.66
N ILE A 7 -10.56 -14.10 7.34
CA ILE A 7 -10.06 -13.05 8.21
C ILE A 7 -11.19 -12.09 8.53
N THR A 8 -11.26 -11.63 9.78
CA THR A 8 -12.23 -10.59 10.16
C THR A 8 -11.75 -9.21 9.75
N ASN A 9 -12.67 -8.25 9.64
CA ASN A 9 -12.30 -6.86 9.36
C ASN A 9 -11.30 -6.30 10.39
N VAL A 10 -11.50 -6.62 11.68
CA VAL A 10 -10.61 -6.20 12.78
C VAL A 10 -9.20 -6.78 12.63
N GLU A 11 -9.08 -8.05 12.26
CA GLU A 11 -7.79 -8.69 12.04
C GLU A 11 -7.07 -8.14 10.81
N LEU A 12 -7.83 -7.86 9.73
CA LEU A 12 -7.29 -7.26 8.52
C LEU A 12 -6.72 -5.87 8.79
N ASP A 13 -7.48 -5.02 9.48
CA ASP A 13 -7.05 -3.66 9.83
C ASP A 13 -5.85 -3.67 10.78
N ARG A 14 -5.81 -4.61 11.73
CA ARG A 14 -4.62 -4.79 12.59
C ARG A 14 -3.40 -5.17 11.75
N LYS A 15 -3.56 -6.12 10.81
CA LYS A 15 -2.47 -6.58 9.94
C LYS A 15 -1.95 -5.47 9.03
N ARG A 16 -2.86 -4.64 8.48
CA ARG A 16 -2.52 -3.44 7.70
C ARG A 16 -1.73 -2.43 8.54
N SER A 17 -2.22 -2.12 9.73
CA SER A 17 -1.56 -1.17 10.64
C SER A 17 -0.15 -1.62 10.98
N THR A 18 0.03 -2.89 11.37
CA THR A 18 1.35 -3.46 11.65
C THR A 18 2.30 -3.38 10.46
N PHE A 19 1.82 -3.63 9.24
CA PHE A 19 2.63 -3.47 8.04
C PHE A 19 3.09 -2.02 7.87
N TRP A 20 2.16 -1.06 7.89
CA TRP A 20 2.49 0.35 7.68
C TRP A 20 3.41 0.95 8.74
N ASP A 21 3.34 0.46 9.99
CA ASP A 21 4.20 0.92 11.06
C ASP A 21 5.62 0.34 10.97
N THR A 22 5.80 -0.80 10.30
CA THR A 22 7.11 -1.46 10.12
C THR A 22 7.73 -1.22 8.74
N ALA A 23 6.94 -0.86 7.73
CA ALA A 23 7.37 -0.65 6.35
C ALA A 23 8.59 0.30 6.21
N PRO A 24 8.68 1.45 6.92
CA PRO A 24 9.85 2.33 6.84
C PRO A 24 11.18 1.69 7.27
N SER A 25 11.12 0.59 8.03
CA SER A 25 12.33 -0.14 8.48
C SER A 25 12.93 -1.02 7.38
N TYR A 26 12.21 -1.30 6.28
CA TYR A 26 12.67 -2.17 5.19
C TYR A 26 13.50 -1.43 4.12
N GLY A 27 13.74 -0.12 4.30
CA GLY A 27 14.51 0.71 3.39
C GLY A 27 13.66 1.73 2.64
N GLY A 28 14.30 2.44 1.71
CA GLY A 28 13.70 3.58 1.02
C GLY A 28 13.57 4.82 1.93
N ARG A 29 12.70 5.75 1.51
CA ARG A 29 12.47 7.02 2.19
C ARG A 29 11.18 6.96 3.01
N GLU A 30 11.25 7.41 4.25
CA GLU A 30 10.09 7.44 5.15
C GLU A 30 8.96 8.30 4.56
N GLU A 31 9.28 9.40 3.88
CA GLU A 31 8.28 10.27 3.27
C GLU A 31 7.49 9.56 2.16
N ILE A 32 8.13 8.66 1.42
CA ILE A 32 7.48 7.87 0.37
C ILE A 32 6.57 6.82 0.99
N TRP A 33 7.01 6.15 2.05
CA TRP A 33 6.14 5.24 2.81
C TRP A 33 4.91 5.93 3.37
N GLN A 34 5.05 7.16 3.88
CA GLN A 34 3.93 7.97 4.35
C GLN A 34 2.98 8.33 3.20
N ALA A 35 3.51 8.78 2.06
CA ALA A 35 2.69 9.10 0.89
C ALA A 35 1.92 7.88 0.36
N LEU A 36 2.57 6.71 0.28
CA LEU A 36 1.92 5.45 -0.08
C LEU A 36 0.80 5.11 0.92
N ARG A 37 1.07 5.17 2.23
CA ARG A 37 0.08 4.89 3.27
C ARG A 37 -1.17 5.77 3.11
N VAL A 38 -0.99 7.07 2.88
CA VAL A 38 -2.10 8.00 2.69
C VAL A 38 -2.84 7.68 1.38
N ALA A 39 -2.12 7.50 0.27
CA ALA A 39 -2.74 7.18 -1.01
C ALA A 39 -3.59 5.89 -0.97
N PHE A 40 -3.12 4.83 -0.31
CA PHE A 40 -3.88 3.57 -0.17
C PHE A 40 -4.96 3.58 0.90
N SER A 41 -4.96 4.57 1.79
CA SER A 41 -6.06 4.77 2.73
C SER A 41 -7.20 5.59 2.13
N GLU A 42 -6.96 6.27 1.01
CA GLU A 42 -7.97 7.08 0.35
C GLU A 42 -8.97 6.25 -0.46
N THR A 43 -10.24 6.63 -0.35
CA THR A 43 -11.32 5.97 -1.11
C THR A 43 -11.50 6.58 -2.50
N ASP A 44 -11.11 7.84 -2.68
CA ASP A 44 -11.14 8.52 -3.97
C ASP A 44 -9.86 8.23 -4.76
N ILE A 45 -10.03 7.52 -5.88
CA ILE A 45 -8.94 7.16 -6.80
C ILE A 45 -8.23 8.41 -7.34
N ILE A 46 -8.95 9.50 -7.58
CA ILE A 46 -8.33 10.75 -8.08
C ILE A 46 -7.42 11.33 -7.00
N MET A 47 -7.89 11.37 -5.75
CA MET A 47 -7.10 11.88 -4.62
C MET A 47 -5.88 11.00 -4.35
N ALA A 48 -6.06 9.67 -4.31
CA ALA A 48 -4.98 8.71 -4.17
C ALA A 48 -3.91 8.90 -5.26
N ARG A 49 -4.34 9.04 -6.52
CA ARG A 49 -3.45 9.28 -7.64
C ARG A 49 -2.70 10.62 -7.52
N SER A 50 -3.38 11.69 -7.12
CA SER A 50 -2.74 12.98 -6.91
C SER A 50 -1.67 12.94 -5.82
N ILE A 51 -1.87 12.14 -4.75
CA ILE A 51 -0.86 11.94 -3.71
C ILE A 51 0.38 11.22 -4.28
N LEU A 52 0.17 10.15 -5.05
CA LEU A 52 1.27 9.42 -5.69
C LEU A 52 2.05 10.30 -6.66
N GLU A 53 1.36 11.07 -7.50
CA GLU A 53 1.96 12.03 -8.42
C GLU A 53 2.74 13.13 -7.68
N ALA A 54 2.20 13.67 -6.58
CA ALA A 54 2.87 14.70 -5.78
C ALA A 54 4.14 14.20 -5.08
N ALA A 55 4.21 12.90 -4.79
CA ALA A 55 5.37 12.24 -4.19
C ALA A 55 6.37 11.69 -5.23
N ASN A 56 6.16 11.96 -6.53
CA ASN A 56 6.94 11.41 -7.64
C ASN A 56 7.04 9.87 -7.61
N ILE A 57 5.96 9.20 -7.20
CA ILE A 57 5.86 7.75 -7.18
C ILE A 57 5.35 7.27 -8.53
N THR A 58 6.02 6.28 -9.10
CA THR A 58 5.66 5.67 -10.38
C THR A 58 5.30 4.20 -10.20
N LEU A 59 4.28 3.77 -10.95
CA LEU A 59 3.81 2.39 -11.01
C LEU A 59 3.88 1.93 -12.47
N PRO A 60 4.98 1.32 -12.92
CA PRO A 60 5.18 0.95 -14.33
C PRO A 60 4.08 0.05 -14.88
N THR A 61 3.55 -0.85 -14.04
CA THR A 61 2.48 -1.78 -14.42
C THR A 61 1.09 -1.26 -14.07
N GLY A 62 1.00 -0.14 -13.35
CA GLY A 62 -0.24 0.38 -12.78
C GLY A 62 -0.78 -0.43 -11.59
N ASN A 63 -0.13 -1.54 -11.22
CA ASN A 63 -0.50 -2.36 -10.08
C ASN A 63 0.47 -2.11 -8.90
N PRO A 64 -0.02 -1.56 -7.77
CA PRO A 64 0.81 -1.34 -6.58
C PRO A 64 1.50 -2.59 -6.02
N CYS A 65 0.90 -3.76 -6.26
CA CYS A 65 1.44 -5.04 -5.80
C CYS A 65 2.57 -5.57 -6.69
N GLU A 66 2.81 -4.97 -7.85
CA GLU A 66 3.88 -5.34 -8.79
C GLU A 66 5.07 -4.38 -8.74
N GLY A 67 5.12 -3.51 -7.73
CA GLY A 67 6.22 -2.58 -7.47
C GLY A 67 5.79 -1.13 -7.60
N CYS A 68 6.07 -0.36 -6.54
CA CYS A 68 6.01 1.10 -6.55
C CYS A 68 7.44 1.63 -6.52
N PHE A 69 7.76 2.64 -7.34
CA PHE A 69 9.11 3.18 -7.45
C PHE A 69 9.11 4.69 -7.18
N ASP A 70 10.09 5.17 -6.41
CA ASP A 70 10.33 6.61 -6.31
C ASP A 70 11.24 7.13 -7.44
N GLU A 71 11.41 8.44 -7.49
CA GLU A 71 12.26 9.13 -8.48
C GLU A 71 13.74 8.72 -8.44
N LEU A 72 14.21 8.13 -7.34
CA LEU A 72 15.57 7.66 -7.16
C LEU A 72 15.73 6.17 -7.51
N GLY A 73 14.63 5.49 -7.88
CA GLY A 73 14.61 4.08 -8.22
C GLY A 73 14.55 3.15 -7.00
N ASN A 74 14.21 3.66 -5.81
CA ASN A 74 13.93 2.77 -4.68
C ASN A 74 12.60 2.05 -4.92
N GLU A 75 12.59 0.76 -4.66
CA GLU A 75 11.41 -0.10 -4.80
C GLU A 75 10.67 -0.23 -3.46
N TYR A 76 9.35 -0.13 -3.52
CA TYR A 76 8.44 -0.24 -2.39
C TYR A 76 7.43 -1.35 -2.70
N GLU A 77 7.59 -2.50 -2.04
CA GLU A 77 6.68 -3.64 -2.18
C GLU A 77 5.51 -3.51 -1.20
N ILE A 78 4.29 -3.48 -1.75
CA ILE A 78 3.07 -3.39 -0.95
C ILE A 78 2.27 -4.68 -1.11
N PRO A 79 2.02 -5.42 -0.01
CA PRO A 79 1.19 -6.62 -0.05
C PRO A 79 -0.26 -6.30 -0.45
N VAL A 80 -0.88 -7.22 -1.19
CA VAL A 80 -2.27 -7.06 -1.68
C VAL A 80 -3.30 -6.80 -0.58
N TYR A 81 -3.06 -7.32 0.64
CA TYR A 81 -3.96 -7.10 1.77
C TYR A 81 -3.96 -5.65 2.27
N CYS A 82 -2.93 -4.86 1.96
CA CYS A 82 -2.88 -3.42 2.25
C CYS A 82 -3.68 -2.60 1.25
N VAL A 83 -3.92 -3.11 0.04
CA VAL A 83 -4.57 -2.37 -1.06
C VAL A 83 -6.06 -2.71 -1.15
N VAL A 84 -6.42 -3.99 -0.99
CA VAL A 84 -7.80 -4.48 -1.20
C VAL A 84 -8.18 -5.45 -0.08
N SER A 85 -9.46 -5.53 0.27
CA SER A 85 -9.97 -6.54 1.20
C SER A 85 -10.20 -7.88 0.49
N PRO A 86 -10.00 -9.03 1.17
CA PRO A 86 -10.19 -10.33 0.54
C PRO A 86 -11.66 -10.62 0.29
N VAL A 87 -11.95 -11.50 -0.67
CA VAL A 87 -13.33 -11.90 -1.00
C VAL A 87 -14.01 -12.73 0.10
N ASN A 88 -13.23 -13.37 0.96
CA ASN A 88 -13.69 -14.18 2.10
C ASN A 88 -13.53 -13.46 3.44
N LEU A 89 -13.74 -12.14 3.45
CA LEU A 89 -13.80 -11.35 4.67
C LEU A 89 -15.03 -11.76 5.51
N ILE A 90 -14.83 -11.97 6.81
CA ILE A 90 -15.88 -12.28 7.79
C ILE A 90 -16.24 -11.05 8.63
#